data_AF-A0A7I4YY63-F1
#
_entry.id   AF-A0A7I4YY63-F1
#
_cell.length_a   1.000
_cell.length_b   1.000
_cell.length_c   1.000
_cell.angle_alpha   90.00
_cell.angle_beta   90.00
_cell.angle_gamma   90.00
#
_symmetry.space_group_name_H-M   'P 1'
#
loop_
_entity.id
_entity.type
_entity.pdbx_description
1 polymer ?
#
loop_
_entity_poly.entity_id
_entity_poly.type
_entity_poly.pdbx_seq_one_letter_code
_entity_poly.pdbx_strand_id
1 'polypeptide(L)'
;MLRLVAFIFGIMATSRALVCYENDDEGNVKEVSNDEWTYCALIPETDRAQGRVFGIGQDVESLSGYDSTFNQSDALYKVLTVCIYEKYDLAKLSPRFARPEFLFRCVCNYDRCNSHNTFQGYLYGVRQDNQ
;
A
#
# COMPACT_ATOMS: atom_id res chain seq x y z
N MET A 1 -4.10 40.10 -40.30
CA MET A 1 -3.87 39.72 -38.88
C MET A 1 -4.49 38.36 -38.64
N LEU A 2 -3.74 37.28 -38.83
CA LEU A 2 -4.21 35.91 -38.62
C LEU A 2 -3.63 35.44 -37.28
N ARG A 3 -4.49 35.25 -36.28
CA ARG A 3 -4.10 34.83 -34.93
C ARG A 3 -3.62 33.38 -34.97
N LEU A 4 -2.34 33.16 -34.74
CA LEU A 4 -1.76 31.85 -34.47
C LEU A 4 -2.25 31.41 -33.08
N VAL A 5 -3.18 30.46 -33.02
CA VAL A 5 -3.55 29.78 -31.77
C VAL A 5 -2.56 28.63 -31.61
N ALA A 6 -1.51 28.85 -30.81
CA ALA A 6 -0.56 27.82 -30.46
C ALA A 6 -1.25 26.81 -29.53
N PHE A 7 -1.38 25.57 -30.01
CA PHE A 7 -1.87 24.42 -29.26
C PHE A 7 -0.85 24.06 -28.17
N ILE A 8 -1.16 24.41 -26.92
CA ILE A 8 -0.43 23.89 -25.75
C ILE A 8 -0.94 22.46 -25.53
N PHE A 9 -0.31 21.48 -26.18
CA PHE A 9 -0.43 20.08 -25.75
C PHE A 9 0.36 19.96 -24.45
N GLY A 10 -0.33 20.17 -23.32
CA GLY A 10 0.16 19.80 -22.01
C GLY A 10 0.45 18.31 -22.03
N ILE A 11 1.70 17.93 -21.75
CA ILE A 11 2.10 16.56 -21.47
C ILE A 11 1.33 16.19 -20.21
N MET A 12 0.16 15.55 -20.36
CA MET A 12 -0.48 14.88 -19.25
C MET A 12 0.49 13.76 -18.87
N ALA A 13 1.24 13.98 -17.79
CA ALA A 13 1.99 12.92 -17.15
C ALA A 13 0.97 11.82 -16.85
N THR A 14 1.05 10.71 -17.59
CA THR A 14 0.29 9.51 -17.26
C THR A 14 0.81 9.10 -15.89
N SER A 15 0.05 9.40 -14.84
CA SER A 15 0.26 8.80 -13.52
C SER A 15 0.32 7.30 -13.78
N ARG A 16 1.49 6.68 -13.57
CA ARG A 16 1.58 5.23 -13.72
C ARG A 16 0.82 4.64 -12.55
N ALA A 17 -0.19 3.82 -12.84
CA ALA A 17 -0.84 2.96 -11.86
C ALA A 17 0.21 2.27 -11.01
N LEU A 18 0.05 2.33 -9.69
CA LEU A 18 0.89 1.54 -8.79
C LEU A 18 0.58 0.05 -9.02
N VAL A 19 1.63 -0.75 -9.21
CA VAL A 19 1.49 -2.20 -9.34
C VAL A 19 1.71 -2.85 -7.97
N CYS A 20 0.75 -3.60 -7.48
CA CYS A 20 0.84 -4.35 -6.23
C CYS A 20 0.60 -5.84 -6.47
N TYR A 21 1.03 -6.67 -5.53
CA TYR A 21 0.55 -8.04 -5.45
C TYR A 21 -0.74 -8.12 -4.65
N GLU A 22 -1.67 -8.95 -5.11
CA GLU A 22 -2.91 -9.27 -4.42
C GLU A 22 -3.10 -10.79 -4.27
N ASN A 23 -3.58 -11.24 -3.11
CA ASN A 23 -4.11 -12.59 -2.96
C ASN A 23 -5.57 -12.65 -3.42
N ASP A 24 -5.94 -13.66 -4.21
CA ASP A 24 -7.35 -14.04 -4.40
C ASP A 24 -7.91 -14.84 -3.20
N ASP A 25 -9.19 -15.19 -3.26
CA ASP A 25 -9.88 -15.96 -2.21
C ASP A 25 -9.31 -17.38 -2.01
N GLU A 26 -8.57 -17.89 -2.99
CA GLU A 26 -7.90 -19.20 -2.94
C GLU A 26 -6.44 -19.08 -2.44
N GLY A 27 -5.96 -17.86 -2.22
CA GLY A 27 -4.61 -17.54 -1.74
C GLY A 27 -3.58 -17.36 -2.86
N ASN A 28 -3.96 -17.48 -4.14
CA ASN A 28 -3.04 -17.28 -5.25
C ASN A 28 -2.65 -15.81 -5.36
N VAL A 29 -1.36 -15.55 -5.60
CA VAL A 29 -0.82 -14.20 -5.72
C VAL A 29 -0.80 -13.78 -7.19
N LYS A 30 -1.33 -12.59 -7.48
CA LYS A 30 -1.30 -11.98 -8.82
C LYS A 30 -0.78 -10.54 -8.76
N GLU A 31 -0.11 -10.09 -9.82
CA GLU A 31 0.18 -8.67 -10.02
C GLU A 31 -1.07 -7.95 -10.51
N VAL A 32 -1.41 -6.83 -9.86
CA VAL A 32 -2.55 -5.98 -10.20
C VAL A 32 -2.10 -4.54 -10.21
N SER A 33 -2.58 -3.76 -11.17
CA SER A 33 -2.33 -2.32 -11.27
C SER A 33 -3.64 -1.54 -11.13
N ASN A 34 -3.64 -0.49 -10.30
CA ASN A 34 -4.78 0.42 -10.15
C ASN A 34 -4.28 1.86 -10.01
N ASP A 35 -4.88 2.78 -10.77
CA ASP A 35 -4.55 4.21 -10.77
C ASP A 35 -4.96 4.94 -9.48
N GLU A 36 -5.86 4.34 -8.69
CA GLU A 36 -6.36 4.91 -7.43
C GLU A 36 -5.51 4.50 -6.22
N TRP A 37 -4.59 3.53 -6.39
CA TRP A 37 -3.73 3.06 -5.30
C TRP A 37 -2.52 3.96 -5.11
N THR A 38 -2.24 4.22 -3.84
CA THR A 38 -1.06 4.99 -3.40
C THR A 38 -0.06 4.11 -2.65
N TYR A 39 -0.51 2.96 -2.14
CA TYR A 39 0.31 2.03 -1.37
C TYR A 39 0.03 0.58 -1.74
N CYS A 40 1.04 -0.27 -1.60
CA CYS A 40 0.87 -1.70 -1.50
C CYS A 40 1.02 -2.11 -0.03
N ALA A 41 0.29 -3.13 0.38
CA ALA A 41 0.21 -3.58 1.76
C ALA A 41 0.52 -5.07 1.91
N LEU A 42 0.95 -5.41 3.12
CA LEU A 42 1.17 -6.77 3.61
C LEU A 42 0.57 -6.90 5.01
N ILE A 43 -0.28 -7.90 5.20
CA ILE A 43 -0.56 -8.52 6.49
C ILE A 43 0.28 -9.80 6.54
N PRO A 44 1.32 -9.90 7.37
CA PRO A 44 2.22 -11.04 7.36
C PRO A 44 1.53 -12.35 7.74
N GLU A 45 2.01 -13.45 7.13
CA GLU A 45 1.69 -14.80 7.54
C GLU A 45 2.07 -15.05 9.00
N THR A 46 1.23 -15.83 9.69
CA THR A 46 1.42 -16.29 11.07
C THR A 46 1.09 -17.77 11.17
N ASP A 47 1.41 -18.40 12.28
CA ASP A 47 1.03 -19.79 12.57
C ASP A 47 -0.49 -20.06 12.50
N ARG A 48 -1.31 -19.00 12.47
CA ARG A 48 -2.78 -19.08 12.51
C ARG A 48 -3.47 -18.56 11.25
N ALA A 49 -2.76 -17.85 10.39
CA ALA A 49 -3.35 -17.16 9.25
C ALA A 49 -2.33 -17.01 8.12
N GLN A 50 -2.78 -17.26 6.90
CA GLN A 50 -1.99 -16.98 5.70
C GLN A 50 -1.73 -15.49 5.55
N GLY A 51 -0.57 -15.15 4.97
CA GLY A 51 -0.24 -13.77 4.65
C GLY A 51 -1.18 -13.21 3.58
N ARG A 52 -1.46 -11.91 3.67
CA ARG A 52 -2.28 -11.20 2.68
C ARG A 52 -1.53 -10.01 2.13
N VAL A 53 -1.53 -9.87 0.81
CA VAL A 53 -0.99 -8.73 0.08
C VAL A 53 -2.12 -8.10 -0.74
N PHE A 54 -2.14 -6.77 -0.85
CA PHE A 54 -3.17 -6.02 -1.56
C PHE A 54 -2.74 -4.57 -1.83
N GLY A 55 -3.42 -3.89 -2.76
CA GLY A 55 -3.27 -2.44 -2.95
C GLY A 55 -4.21 -1.62 -2.06
N ILE A 56 -3.82 -0.40 -1.72
CA ILE A 56 -4.61 0.55 -0.91
C ILE A 56 -4.70 1.90 -1.63
N GLY A 57 -5.94 2.36 -1.81
CA GLY A 57 -6.31 3.69 -2.28
C GLY A 57 -7.17 4.46 -1.27
N GLN A 58 -7.49 5.71 -1.59
CA GLN A 58 -8.29 6.59 -0.72
C GLN A 58 -9.75 6.15 -0.59
N ASP A 59 -10.21 5.30 -1.51
CA ASP A 59 -11.53 4.69 -1.52
C ASP A 59 -11.70 3.65 -0.38
N VAL A 60 -10.60 3.07 0.09
CA VAL A 60 -10.61 2.01 1.12
C VAL A 60 -10.42 2.58 2.53
N GLU A 61 -9.47 3.50 2.72
CA GLU A 61 -9.19 4.09 4.03
C GLU A 61 -8.56 5.50 3.95
N SER A 62 -8.55 6.21 5.08
CA SER A 62 -7.81 7.48 5.18
C SER A 62 -6.31 7.24 5.11
N LEU A 63 -5.67 7.73 4.06
CA LEU A 63 -4.23 7.60 3.83
C LEU A 63 -3.36 8.63 4.55
N SER A 64 -3.96 9.65 5.17
CA SER A 64 -3.26 10.82 5.71
C SER A 64 -2.08 10.51 6.65
N GLY A 65 -2.20 9.46 7.47
CA GLY A 65 -1.12 9.02 8.35
C GLY A 65 0.08 8.44 7.59
N TYR A 66 -0.17 7.68 6.51
CA TYR A 66 0.87 7.17 5.62
C TYR A 66 1.48 8.31 4.82
N ASP A 67 0.65 9.16 4.20
CA ASP A 67 1.09 10.31 3.40
C ASP A 67 2.06 11.17 4.21
N SER A 68 1.66 11.54 5.44
CA SER A 68 2.49 12.34 6.33
C SER A 68 3.80 11.66 6.73
N THR A 69 3.87 10.33 6.72
CA THR A 69 5.09 9.60 7.07
C THR A 69 6.01 9.47 5.88
N PHE A 70 5.50 9.06 4.71
CA PHE A 70 6.31 8.92 3.49
C PHE A 70 6.82 10.27 2.98
N ASN A 71 6.07 11.36 3.16
CA ASN A 71 6.47 12.72 2.81
C ASN A 71 7.62 13.30 3.65
N GLN A 72 8.08 12.59 4.69
CA GLN A 72 9.29 12.96 5.45
C GLN A 72 10.59 12.58 4.71
N SER A 73 10.49 11.86 3.59
CA SER A 73 11.65 11.50 2.77
C SER A 73 12.23 12.72 2.05
N ASP A 74 13.56 12.76 1.94
CA ASP A 74 14.33 13.78 1.22
C ASP A 74 15.49 13.16 0.42
N ALA A 75 16.46 13.98 0.00
CA ALA A 75 17.59 13.52 -0.81
C ALA A 75 18.61 12.64 -0.05
N LEU A 76 18.62 12.67 1.29
CA LEU A 76 19.55 11.93 2.15
C LEU A 76 18.87 10.79 2.91
N TYR A 77 17.55 10.85 3.09
CA TYR A 77 16.79 9.88 3.85
C TYR A 77 15.49 9.51 3.13
N LYS A 78 15.13 8.21 3.13
CA LYS A 78 13.88 7.74 2.52
C LYS A 78 13.17 6.77 3.45
N VAL A 79 11.89 7.03 3.72
CA VAL A 79 10.99 6.07 4.35
C VAL A 79 10.60 5.03 3.31
N LEU A 80 10.95 3.77 3.56
CA LEU A 80 10.66 2.66 2.61
C LEU A 80 9.39 1.89 2.95
N THR A 81 9.04 1.83 4.23
CA THR A 81 7.88 1.08 4.72
C THR A 81 7.39 1.67 6.03
N VAL A 82 6.09 1.55 6.30
CA VAL A 82 5.46 1.83 7.58
C VAL A 82 4.73 0.58 8.05
N CYS A 83 5.04 0.09 9.25
CA CYS A 83 4.34 -1.06 9.84
C CYS A 83 3.59 -0.65 11.09
N ILE A 84 2.32 -1.03 11.18
CA ILE A 84 1.40 -0.61 12.24
C ILE A 84 0.78 -1.85 12.89
N TYR A 85 0.68 -1.81 14.22
CA TYR A 85 -0.10 -2.76 15.00
C TYR A 85 -1.35 -2.07 15.52
N GLU A 86 -2.50 -2.47 14.99
CA GLU A 86 -3.78 -1.81 15.17
C GLU A 86 -4.69 -2.61 16.11
N LYS A 87 -5.56 -1.89 16.84
CA LYS A 87 -6.61 -2.45 17.67
C LYS A 87 -7.97 -2.01 17.11
N TYR A 88 -8.81 -2.95 16.77
CA TYR A 88 -10.18 -2.73 16.34
C TYR A 88 -11.14 -3.04 17.49
N ASP A 89 -11.84 -2.01 17.96
CA ASP A 89 -12.89 -2.15 18.97
C ASP A 89 -14.25 -2.38 18.30
N LEU A 90 -14.47 -3.62 17.84
CA LEU A 90 -15.64 -4.02 17.07
C LEU A 90 -16.92 -4.09 17.92
N ALA A 91 -16.81 -4.04 19.25
CA ALA A 91 -17.97 -4.00 20.15
C ALA A 91 -18.86 -2.77 19.90
N LYS A 92 -18.25 -1.69 19.36
CA LYS A 92 -18.95 -0.48 18.93
C LYS A 92 -19.84 -0.69 17.70
N LEU A 93 -19.56 -1.70 16.88
CA LEU A 93 -20.37 -2.07 15.71
C LEU A 93 -21.47 -3.07 16.08
N SER A 94 -21.17 -4.03 16.98
CA SER A 94 -22.17 -4.96 17.50
C SER A 94 -21.74 -5.54 18.84
N PRO A 95 -22.67 -5.71 19.81
CA PRO A 95 -22.38 -6.41 21.06
C PRO A 95 -21.89 -7.86 20.88
N ARG A 96 -22.12 -8.46 19.70
CA ARG A 96 -21.62 -9.81 19.36
C ARG A 96 -20.11 -9.87 19.21
N PHE A 97 -19.47 -8.74 18.87
CA PHE A 97 -18.01 -8.63 18.78
C PHE A 97 -17.45 -8.08 20.10
N ALA A 98 -17.65 -8.83 21.18
CA ALA A 98 -17.35 -8.38 22.54
C ALA A 98 -15.85 -8.24 22.85
N ARG A 99 -14.96 -8.66 21.93
CA ARG A 99 -13.51 -8.62 22.12
C ARG A 99 -12.85 -7.77 21.04
N PRO A 100 -11.85 -6.96 21.39
CA PRO A 100 -11.04 -6.27 20.40
C PRO A 100 -10.29 -7.25 19.50
N GLU A 101 -10.23 -6.92 18.22
CA GLU A 101 -9.40 -7.60 17.24
C GLU A 101 -8.10 -6.81 17.01
N PHE A 102 -7.04 -7.50 16.62
CA PHE A 102 -5.74 -6.89 16.39
C PHE A 102 -5.22 -7.24 15.00
N LEU A 103 -4.59 -6.27 14.34
CA LEU A 103 -4.02 -6.45 13.02
C LEU A 103 -2.60 -5.89 12.98
N PHE A 104 -1.67 -6.67 12.46
CA PHE A 104 -0.34 -6.17 12.09
C PHE A 104 -0.26 -6.07 10.57
N ARG A 105 0.06 -4.89 10.05
CA ARG A 105 0.27 -4.69 8.61
C ARG A 105 1.41 -3.74 8.32
N CYS A 106 2.04 -3.91 7.17
CA CYS A 106 3.04 -3.02 6.61
C CYS A 106 2.56 -2.44 5.28
N VAL A 107 2.96 -1.21 4.97
CA VAL A 107 2.66 -0.52 3.72
C VAL A 107 3.93 0.08 3.10
N CYS A 108 3.99 0.13 1.77
CA CYS A 108 5.06 0.72 0.97
C CYS A 108 4.49 1.38 -0.29
N ASN A 109 5.23 2.31 -0.91
CA ASN A 109 4.69 3.22 -1.95
C ASN A 109 5.41 3.12 -3.30
N TYR A 110 5.82 1.91 -3.69
CA TYR A 110 6.45 1.66 -4.99
C TYR A 110 6.05 0.29 -5.55
N ASP A 111 6.23 0.11 -6.86
CA ASP A 111 5.76 -1.09 -7.57
C ASP A 111 6.28 -2.38 -6.93
N ARG A 112 5.36 -3.32 -6.71
CA ARG A 112 5.62 -4.70 -6.30
C ARG A 112 6.35 -4.85 -4.97
N CYS A 113 6.38 -3.80 -4.15
CA CYS A 113 7.08 -3.78 -2.87
C CYS A 113 6.53 -4.77 -1.83
N ASN A 114 5.31 -5.28 -2.02
CA ASN A 114 4.67 -6.31 -1.20
C ASN A 114 4.84 -7.73 -1.76
N SER A 115 5.97 -8.04 -2.39
CA SER A 115 6.26 -9.32 -3.07
C SER A 115 6.38 -10.55 -2.17
N HIS A 116 6.38 -10.37 -0.85
CA HIS A 116 6.59 -11.45 0.12
C HIS A 116 5.44 -11.49 1.12
N ASN A 117 5.02 -12.70 1.49
CA ASN A 117 3.92 -12.94 2.42
C ASN A 117 4.34 -13.03 3.90
N THR A 118 5.65 -13.07 4.19
CA THR A 118 6.19 -13.06 5.56
C THR A 118 6.82 -11.71 5.89
N PHE A 119 6.82 -11.34 7.17
CA PHE A 119 7.41 -10.07 7.61
C PHE A 119 8.91 -9.95 7.30
N GLN A 120 9.67 -11.03 7.53
CA GLN A 120 11.11 -11.03 7.27
C GLN A 120 11.42 -11.00 5.77
N GLY A 121 10.68 -11.77 4.96
CA GLY A 121 10.81 -11.74 3.51
C GLY A 121 10.50 -10.35 2.96
N TYR A 122 9.45 -9.71 3.47
CA TYR A 122 9.07 -8.35 3.09
C TYR A 122 10.16 -7.33 3.39
N LEU A 123 10.68 -7.29 4.61
CA LEU A 123 11.76 -6.35 4.96
C LEU A 123 13.04 -6.62 4.13
N TYR A 124 13.33 -7.88 3.85
CA TYR A 124 14.44 -8.25 2.99
C TYR A 124 14.25 -7.73 1.56
N GLY A 125 13.08 -7.99 0.95
CA GLY A 125 12.74 -7.54 -0.39
C GLY A 125 12.77 -6.02 -0.49
N VAL A 126 12.13 -5.33 0.45
CA VAL A 126 12.11 -3.85 0.48
C VAL A 126 13.51 -3.26 0.53
N ARG A 127 14.41 -3.87 1.30
CA ARG A 127 15.81 -3.46 1.37
C ARG A 127 16.54 -3.73 0.05
N GLN A 128 16.37 -4.90 -0.56
CA GLN A 128 17.03 -5.24 -1.83
C GLN A 128 16.61 -4.30 -2.97
N ASP A 129 15.32 -3.97 -3.04
CA ASP A 129 14.77 -3.12 -4.10
C ASP A 129 15.23 -1.64 -4.02
N ASN A 130 15.83 -1.23 -2.89
CA ASN A 130 16.28 0.14 -2.62
C ASN A 130 17.79 0.25 -2.37
N GLN A 131 18.58 -0.73 -2.81
CA GLN A 131 20.06 -0.69 -2.84
C GLN A 131 20.57 -0.29 -4.22
#